data_AF-A0A2A8SIU7-F1
#
_entry.id   AF-A0A2A8SIU7-F1
#
_cell.length_a   1.000
_cell.length_b   1.000
_cell.length_c   1.000
_cell.angle_alpha   90.00
_cell.angle_beta   90.00
_cell.angle_gamma   90.00
#
_symmetry.space_group_name_H-M   'P 1'
#
loop_
_entity.id
_entity.type
_entity.pdbx_description
1 polymer ?
#
loop_
_entity_poly.entity_id
_entity_poly.type
_entity_poly.pdbx_seq_one_letter_code
_entity_poly.pdbx_strand_id
1 'polypeptide(L)'
;MFIKSVNLAIRFLLELCALASLGYWGFQVGKSVYTKFVFGIGSPLLFAILWGTFIAPKASLKLPEPYKFLLEFVIFGVTSSALYFVDKPILAIILGMVFIINRILLILWKQ
;
A
#
# COMPACT_ATOMS: atom_id res chain seq x y z
N MET A 1 -6.85 -21.01 12.94
CA MET A 1 -6.94 -21.01 11.46
C MET A 1 -7.65 -19.77 10.93
N PHE A 2 -8.84 -19.43 11.44
CA PHE A 2 -9.64 -18.29 10.95
C PHE A 2 -8.95 -16.91 11.03
N ILE A 3 -8.33 -16.60 12.18
CA ILE A 3 -7.63 -15.33 12.42
C ILE A 3 -6.55 -15.02 11.37
N LYS A 4 -5.80 -16.04 10.94
CA LYS A 4 -4.71 -15.91 9.96
C LYS A 4 -5.23 -15.51 8.58
N SER A 5 -6.39 -16.05 8.19
CA SER A 5 -7.08 -15.70 6.94
C SER A 5 -7.64 -14.29 6.97
N VAL A 6 -8.19 -13.86 8.11
CA VAL A 6 -8.66 -12.48 8.30
C VAL A 6 -7.49 -11.50 8.16
N ASN A 7 -6.33 -11.81 8.74
CA ASN A 7 -5.15 -10.94 8.61
C ASN A 7 -4.67 -10.82 7.16
N LEU A 8 -4.73 -11.90 6.38
CA LEU A 8 -4.47 -11.89 4.94
C LEU A 8 -5.51 -11.07 4.16
N ALA A 9 -6.78 -11.18 4.52
CA ALA A 9 -7.85 -10.38 3.90
C ALA A 9 -7.67 -8.88 4.19
N ILE A 10 -7.29 -8.52 5.42
CA ILE A 10 -6.96 -7.13 5.79
C ILE A 10 -5.77 -6.64 4.97
N ARG A 11 -4.74 -7.48 4.77
CA ARG A 11 -3.57 -7.12 3.96
C ARG A 11 -3.93 -6.88 2.50
N PHE A 12 -4.82 -7.68 1.94
CA PHE A 12 -5.36 -7.46 0.59
C PHE A 12 -6.23 -6.18 0.52
N LEU A 13 -7.02 -5.90 1.55
CA LEU A 13 -7.81 -4.67 1.60
C LEU A 13 -6.90 -3.43 1.69
N LEU A 14 -5.81 -3.50 2.45
CA LEU A 14 -4.79 -2.45 2.50
C LEU A 14 -4.14 -2.22 1.13
N GLU A 15 -3.86 -3.28 0.38
CA GLU A 15 -3.35 -3.19 -0.99
C GLU A 15 -4.33 -2.43 -1.91
N LEU A 16 -5.63 -2.77 -1.86
CA LEU A 16 -6.68 -2.09 -2.61
C LEU A 16 -6.82 -0.61 -2.22
N CYS A 17 -6.82 -0.32 -0.92
CA CYS A 17 -6.87 1.06 -0.42
C CYS A 17 -5.65 1.86 -0.88
N ALA A 18 -4.48 1.23 -0.92
CA ALA A 18 -3.27 1.88 -1.35
C ALA A 18 -3.28 2.19 -2.86
N LEU A 19 -3.75 1.25 -3.69
CA LEU A 19 -3.98 1.47 -5.12
C LEU A 19 -4.97 2.62 -5.38
N ALA A 20 -6.11 2.60 -4.69
CA ALA A 20 -7.13 3.64 -4.82
C ALA A 20 -6.59 5.02 -4.41
N SER A 21 -5.85 5.07 -3.31
CA SER A 21 -5.22 6.28 -2.79
C SER A 21 -4.22 6.88 -3.78
N LEU A 22 -3.29 6.08 -4.30
CA LEU A 22 -2.28 6.53 -5.26
C LEU A 22 -2.92 6.97 -6.58
N GLY A 23 -3.90 6.20 -7.07
CA GLY A 23 -4.67 6.60 -8.26
C GLY A 23 -5.37 7.94 -8.06
N TYR A 24 -6.09 8.10 -6.95
CA TYR A 24 -6.80 9.33 -6.62
C TYR A 24 -5.86 10.53 -6.53
N TRP A 25 -4.76 10.40 -5.80
CA TRP A 25 -3.73 11.44 -5.71
C TRP A 25 -3.13 11.77 -7.08
N GLY A 26 -2.80 10.77 -7.89
CA GLY A 26 -2.21 10.98 -9.21
C GLY A 26 -3.13 11.71 -10.19
N PHE A 27 -4.45 11.48 -10.12
CA PHE A 27 -5.43 12.26 -10.89
C PHE A 27 -5.63 13.69 -10.36
N GLN A 28 -5.39 13.92 -9.07
CA GLN A 28 -5.53 15.24 -8.45
C GLN A 28 -4.33 16.14 -8.72
N VAL A 29 -3.10 15.59 -8.75
CA VAL A 29 -1.85 16.36 -8.89
C VAL A 29 -1.59 16.85 -10.32
N GLY A 30 -2.03 16.11 -11.34
CA GLY A 30 -1.76 16.47 -12.73
C GLY A 30 -2.47 17.78 -13.14
N LYS A 31 -1.73 18.77 -13.63
CA LYS A 31 -2.31 20.01 -14.19
C LYS A 31 -2.83 19.83 -15.61
N SER A 32 -2.24 18.91 -16.37
CA SER A 32 -2.63 18.57 -17.75
C SER A 32 -3.24 17.18 -17.83
N VAL A 33 -4.09 16.92 -18.83
CA VAL A 33 -4.71 15.59 -19.03
C VAL A 33 -3.65 14.49 -19.09
N TYR A 34 -2.56 14.72 -19.83
CA TYR A 34 -1.45 13.78 -19.94
C TYR A 34 -0.79 13.49 -18.58
N THR A 35 -0.48 14.51 -17.77
CA THR A 35 0.15 14.30 -16.45
C THR A 35 -0.79 13.59 -15.49
N LYS A 36 -2.10 13.88 -15.53
CA LYS A 36 -3.10 13.15 -14.72
C LYS A 36 -3.13 11.67 -15.05
N PHE A 37 -3.09 11.29 -16.32
CA PHE A 37 -3.07 9.88 -16.71
C PHE A 37 -1.76 9.19 -16.31
N VAL A 38 -0.63 9.86 -16.53
CA VAL A 38 0.69 9.29 -16.19
C VAL A 38 0.81 9.07 -14.67
N PHE A 39 0.47 10.05 -13.84
CA PHE A 39 0.55 9.89 -12.39
C PHE A 39 -0.59 9.05 -11.83
N GLY A 40 -1.82 9.25 -12.30
CA GLY A 40 -3.03 8.55 -11.85
C GLY A 40 -3.04 7.06 -12.18
N ILE A 41 -2.41 6.64 -13.28
CA ILE A 41 -2.26 5.21 -13.61
C ILE A 41 -0.86 4.72 -13.24
N GLY A 42 0.19 5.49 -13.52
CA GLY A 42 1.56 5.05 -13.29
C GLY A 42 1.87 4.80 -11.81
N SER A 43 1.35 5.62 -10.88
CA SER A 43 1.58 5.40 -9.45
C SER A 43 0.92 4.12 -8.90
N PRO A 44 -0.38 3.82 -9.15
CA PRO A 44 -0.93 2.52 -8.76
C PRO A 44 -0.30 1.36 -9.53
N LEU A 45 0.11 1.53 -10.79
CA LEU A 45 0.82 0.47 -11.51
C LEU A 45 2.15 0.12 -10.85
N LEU A 46 2.96 1.13 -10.52
CA LEU A 46 4.24 0.94 -9.84
C LEU A 46 4.05 0.27 -8.49
N PHE A 47 3.03 0.69 -7.74
CA PHE A 47 2.67 0.03 -6.49
C PHE A 47 2.32 -1.44 -6.71
N ALA A 48 1.45 -1.76 -7.67
CA ALA A 48 1.03 -3.13 -7.95
C ALA A 48 2.22 -4.03 -8.32
N ILE A 49 3.16 -3.51 -9.11
CA ILE A 49 4.39 -4.22 -9.50
C ILE A 49 5.27 -4.46 -8.28
N LEU A 50 5.62 -3.41 -7.52
CA LEU A 50 6.47 -3.55 -6.34
C LEU A 50 5.85 -4.49 -5.30
N TRP A 51 4.56 -4.35 -5.06
CA TRP A 51 3.82 -5.19 -4.13
C TRP A 51 3.76 -6.64 -4.61
N GLY A 52 3.34 -6.88 -5.84
CA GLY A 52 3.24 -8.21 -6.44
C GLY A 52 4.58 -8.94 -6.54
N THR A 53 5.66 -8.21 -6.80
CA THR A 53 7.00 -8.81 -6.97
C THR A 53 7.68 -9.14 -5.65
N PHE A 54 7.52 -8.30 -4.62
CA PHE A 54 8.33 -8.37 -3.40
C PHE A 54 7.56 -8.65 -2.11
N ILE A 55 6.30 -8.20 -2.03
CA ILE A 55 5.54 -8.16 -0.76
C ILE A 55 4.42 -9.21 -0.73
N ALA A 56 3.82 -9.51 -1.87
CA ALA A 56 2.69 -10.41 -2.00
C ALA A 56 2.99 -11.81 -1.42
N PRO A 57 1.97 -12.54 -0.93
CA PRO A 57 2.16 -13.91 -0.43
C PRO A 57 2.76 -14.86 -1.49
N LYS A 58 2.43 -14.60 -2.78
CA LYS A 58 2.97 -15.30 -3.95
C LYS A 58 4.06 -14.50 -4.66
N ALA A 59 4.77 -13.61 -3.95
CA ALA A 59 5.84 -12.79 -4.52
C ALA A 59 6.87 -13.65 -5.25
N SER A 60 7.20 -13.27 -6.48
CA SER A 60 8.22 -13.93 -7.30
C SER A 60 9.60 -13.86 -6.66
N LEU A 61 9.90 -12.74 -5.99
CA LEU A 61 11.16 -12.51 -5.28
C LEU A 61 10.90 -12.49 -3.77
N LYS A 62 11.31 -13.56 -3.09
CA LYS A 62 11.26 -13.64 -1.63
C LYS A 62 12.42 -12.81 -1.05
N LEU A 63 12.14 -11.55 -0.73
CA LEU A 63 13.07 -10.72 0.03
C LEU A 63 13.18 -11.21 1.49
N PRO A 64 14.36 -11.07 2.12
CA PRO A 64 14.48 -11.26 3.56
C PRO A 64 13.56 -10.29 4.31
N GLU A 65 12.98 -10.74 5.42
CA GLU A 65 12.03 -9.99 6.25
C GLU A 65 12.39 -8.51 6.53
N PRO A 66 13.65 -8.13 6.88
CA PRO A 66 13.97 -6.73 7.13
C PRO A 66 13.81 -5.83 5.89
N TYR A 67 14.15 -6.34 4.70
CA TYR A 67 14.00 -5.57 3.46
C TYR A 67 12.54 -5.47 3.03
N LYS A 68 11.76 -6.55 3.21
CA LYS A 68 10.31 -6.52 2.95
C LYS A 68 9.62 -5.50 3.85
N PHE A 69 9.97 -5.47 5.13
CA PHE A 69 9.45 -4.48 6.08
C PHE A 69 9.77 -3.05 5.65
N LEU A 70 11.02 -2.78 5.28
CA LEU A 70 11.44 -1.46 4.84
C LEU A 70 10.66 -1.02 3.59
N LEU A 71 10.47 -1.93 2.63
CA LEU A 71 9.71 -1.66 1.41
C LEU A 71 8.23 -1.38 1.71
N GLU A 72 7.60 -2.19 2.55
CA GLU A 72 6.21 -1.95 2.99
C GLU A 72 6.07 -0.61 3.69
N PHE A 73 7.00 -0.28 4.61
CA PHE A 73 6.97 0.97 5.34
C PHE A 73 7.10 2.18 4.41
N VAL A 74 8.03 2.13 3.45
CA VAL A 74 8.20 3.19 2.44
C VAL A 74 6.94 3.31 1.59
N ILE A 75 6.41 2.19 1.08
CA ILE A 75 5.24 2.17 0.22
C ILE A 75 4.01 2.76 0.94
N PHE A 76 3.67 2.26 2.14
CA PHE A 76 2.53 2.81 2.88
C PHE A 76 2.75 4.22 3.38
N GLY A 77 4.00 4.61 3.68
CA GLY A 77 4.36 6.00 4.00
C GLY A 77 4.07 6.93 2.82
N VAL A 78 4.47 6.54 1.60
CA VAL A 78 4.17 7.28 0.37
C VAL A 78 2.66 7.34 0.14
N THR A 79 1.96 6.22 0.27
CA THR A 79 0.51 6.17 0.02
C THR A 79 -0.29 6.98 1.04
N SER A 80 0.08 6.94 2.32
CA SER A 80 -0.55 7.75 3.37
C SER A 80 -0.27 9.24 3.14
N SER A 81 0.96 9.60 2.77
CA SER A 81 1.31 10.98 2.41
C SER A 81 0.51 11.47 1.20
N ALA A 82 0.31 10.60 0.20
CA ALA A 82 -0.52 10.91 -0.97
C ALA A 82 -1.95 11.30 -0.57
N LEU A 83 -2.60 10.55 0.33
CA LEU A 83 -3.93 10.92 0.88
C LEU A 83 -3.92 12.24 1.66
N TYR A 84 -2.86 12.52 2.41
CA TYR A 84 -2.71 13.77 3.14
C TYR A 84 -2.69 14.97 2.18
N PHE A 85 -1.99 14.85 1.04
CA PHE A 85 -1.93 15.90 0.02
C PHE A 85 -3.25 16.15 -0.73
N VAL A 86 -4.22 15.23 -0.65
CA VAL A 86 -5.56 15.42 -1.24
C VAL A 86 -6.60 15.80 -0.18
N ASP A 87 -6.19 16.44 0.92
CA ASP A 87 -7.08 16.89 2.00
C ASP A 87 -7.91 15.75 2.63
N LYS A 88 -7.38 14.52 2.63
CA LYS A 88 -7.99 13.36 3.30
C LYS A 88 -7.13 12.85 4.47
N PRO A 89 -6.81 13.68 5.48
CA PRO A 89 -5.91 13.30 6.57
C PRO A 89 -6.47 12.15 7.43
N ILE A 90 -7.78 12.08 7.64
CA ILE A 90 -8.42 11.00 8.41
C ILE A 90 -8.20 9.64 7.74
N LEU A 91 -8.36 9.56 6.41
CA LEU A 91 -8.13 8.33 5.65
C LEU A 91 -6.65 7.96 5.64
N ALA A 92 -5.74 8.94 5.54
CA ALA A 92 -4.30 8.71 5.64
C ALA A 92 -3.92 8.06 6.98
N ILE A 93 -4.47 8.58 8.08
CA ILE A 93 -4.25 8.06 9.43
C ILE A 93 -4.83 6.66 9.59
N ILE A 94 -6.07 6.42 9.14
CA ILE A 94 -6.70 5.09 9.20
C ILE A 94 -5.86 4.06 8.44
N LEU A 95 -5.44 4.39 7.21
CA LEU A 95 -4.60 3.50 6.39
C LEU A 95 -3.30 3.15 7.12
N GLY A 96 -2.63 4.15 7.69
CA GLY A 96 -1.39 3.96 8.46
C GLY A 96 -1.60 3.10 9.71
N MET A 97 -2.65 3.36 10.49
CA MET A 97 -2.96 2.56 11.69
C MET A 97 -3.26 1.10 11.33
N VAL A 98 -4.11 0.86 10.32
CA VAL A 98 -4.47 -0.50 9.90
C VAL A 98 -3.23 -1.24 9.39
N PHE A 99 -2.33 -0.57 8.68
CA PHE A 99 -1.04 -1.14 8.27
C PHE A 99 -0.18 -1.56 9.47
N ILE A 100 -0.01 -0.69 10.47
CA ILE A 100 0.77 -0.99 11.68
C ILE A 100 0.20 -2.20 12.41
N ILE A 101 -1.13 -2.24 12.61
CA ILE A 101 -1.81 -3.36 13.27
C ILE A 101 -1.59 -4.66 12.48
N ASN A 102 -1.83 -4.64 11.16
CA ASN A 102 -1.62 -5.81 10.30
C ASN A 102 -0.17 -6.32 10.37
N ARG A 103 0.80 -5.41 10.36
CA ARG A 103 2.22 -5.76 10.42
C ARG A 103 2.60 -6.38 11.77
N ILE A 104 2.11 -5.83 12.88
CA ILE A 104 2.34 -6.42 14.21
C ILE A 104 1.78 -7.85 14.26
N LEU A 105 0.56 -8.06 13.74
CA LEU A 105 -0.06 -9.37 13.70
C LEU A 105 0.71 -10.37 12.84
N LEU A 106 1.27 -9.94 11.70
CA LEU A 106 2.13 -10.79 10.86
C LEU A 106 3.38 -11.26 11.61
N ILE A 107 4.06 -10.34 12.32
CA ILE A 107 5.27 -10.64 13.09
C ILE A 107 4.95 -11.58 14.25
N LEU A 108 3.88 -11.31 15.01
CA LEU A 108 3.46 -12.11 16.15
C LEU A 108 3.09 -13.54 15.74
N TRP A 109 2.43 -13.72 14.59
CA TRP A 109 1.99 -15.02 14.11
C TRP A 109 2.96 -15.71 13.15
N LYS A 110 4.14 -15.12 12.91
CA LYS A 110 5.16 -15.58 11.94
C LYS A 110 4.53 -15.95 10.59
N GLN A 111 3.71 -15.05 10.05
CA GLN A 111 3.08 -15.16 8.73
C GLN A 111 3.86 -14.38 7.68
#